data_AF-A0A4Z0JF40-F1
#
_entry.id   AF-A0A4Z0JF40-F1
#
_cell.length_a   1.000
_cell.length_b   1.000
_cell.length_c   1.000
_cell.angle_alpha   90.00
_cell.angle_beta   90.00
_cell.angle_gamma   90.00
#
_symmetry.space_group_name_H-M   'P 1'
#
loop_
_entity.id
_entity.type
_entity.pdbx_description
1 polymer ?
#
loop_
_entity_poly.entity_id
_entity_poly.type
_entity_poly.pdbx_seq_one_letter_code
_entity_poly.pdbx_strand_id
1 'polypeptide(L)'
;MTFEIREVEETYRVRGEQIKVTAPAKFDSDTQQQVFDEKLDDAAINQALDIYRRDNQMITVKRIKQLRQRLGLSQRDFAALLSWSPTTVATYETGALPSLANNSRLLALENNPLLANELLAHTSRPLSKSGRLALQQHLADHATVDARQLLTSGVALLFKSVAYTADAGYVAFDQEKFTNMVLFFAKQLPRLTPAILNQLLFYTDFTHFWRNTVAVSGVAYVRSAAGPVPDNYGLLYGVIVATGQLKAREVSIDGGIQTHLVAQKNPELTVFTASEQTALQETARYFAKLSNHQILELAQTEASQLSMQVSQRISYELADKLVSPEQSDWASLDE
;
A
#
# COMPACT_ATOMS: atom_id res chain seq x y z
N MET A 1 43.60 21.34 39.70
CA MET A 1 42.16 21.01 39.71
C MET A 1 42.03 19.61 39.15
N THR A 2 41.57 18.69 39.99
CA THR A 2 41.18 17.33 39.62
C THR A 2 39.70 17.33 39.27
N PHE A 3 39.33 16.59 38.24
CA PHE A 3 37.96 16.51 37.75
C PHE A 3 37.49 15.06 37.68
N GLU A 4 36.20 14.85 37.86
CA GLU A 4 35.54 13.56 37.72
C GLU A 4 34.27 13.68 36.88
N ILE A 5 33.88 12.57 36.24
CA ILE A 5 32.65 12.48 35.43
C ILE A 5 31.67 11.57 36.16
N ARG A 6 30.43 12.03 36.33
CA ARG A 6 29.36 11.29 37.03
C ARG A 6 28.05 11.42 36.26
N GLU A 7 27.24 10.36 36.27
CA GLU A 7 25.86 10.40 35.75
C GLU A 7 24.98 11.23 36.67
N VAL A 8 24.22 12.16 36.10
CA VAL A 8 23.26 13.00 36.83
C VAL A 8 21.93 13.06 36.11
N GLU A 9 20.83 13.11 36.87
CA GLU A 9 19.51 13.41 36.32
C GLU A 9 19.31 14.93 36.27
N GLU A 10 19.14 15.45 35.06
CA GLU A 10 18.87 16.85 34.78
C GLU A 10 17.49 17.00 34.13
N THR A 11 16.84 18.14 34.39
CA THR A 11 15.54 18.46 33.78
C THR A 11 15.67 19.67 32.87
N TYR A 12 15.35 19.48 31.60
CA TYR A 12 15.39 20.49 30.56
C TYR A 12 13.98 20.96 30.22
N ARG A 13 13.79 22.26 29.99
CA ARG A 13 12.52 22.81 29.50
C ARG A 13 12.56 22.97 28.00
N VAL A 14 11.87 22.10 27.26
CA VAL A 14 11.81 22.09 25.80
C VAL A 14 10.39 22.45 25.35
N ARG A 15 10.20 23.60 24.71
CA ARG A 15 8.88 24.09 24.21
C ARG A 15 7.74 24.06 25.24
N GLY A 16 8.07 24.20 26.52
CA GLY A 16 7.09 24.20 27.61
C GLY A 16 6.97 22.87 28.34
N GLU A 17 7.53 21.78 27.81
CA GLU A 17 7.56 20.46 28.43
C GLU A 17 8.85 20.27 29.25
N GLN A 18 8.75 19.53 30.36
CA GLN A 18 9.90 19.15 31.17
C GLN A 18 10.40 17.78 30.72
N ILE A 19 11.65 17.73 30.25
CA ILE A 19 12.30 16.53 29.76
C ILE A 19 13.40 16.14 30.74
N LYS A 20 13.30 14.95 31.33
CA LYS A 20 14.33 14.39 32.21
C LYS A 20 15.37 13.64 31.39
N VAL A 21 16.64 13.91 31.67
CA VAL A 21 17.79 13.29 31.02
C VAL A 21 18.74 12.79 32.09
N THR A 22 19.17 11.53 31.99
CA THR A 22 20.33 11.03 32.71
C THR A 22 21.52 11.08 31.76
N ALA A 23 22.52 11.89 32.10
CA ALA A 23 23.72 12.10 31.29
C ALA A 23 24.97 12.32 32.15
N PRO A 24 26.16 12.04 31.61
CA PRO A 24 27.42 12.32 32.28
C PRO A 24 27.67 13.83 32.35
N ALA A 25 27.97 14.35 33.55
CA ALA A 25 28.40 15.72 33.78
C ALA A 25 29.75 15.76 34.52
N LYS A 26 30.48 16.86 34.34
CA LYS A 26 31.80 17.07 34.94
C LYS A 26 31.69 17.75 36.29
N PHE A 27 32.44 17.26 37.26
CA PHE A 27 32.49 17.81 38.62
C PHE A 27 33.94 18.14 39.00
N ASP A 28 34.12 19.21 39.76
CA ASP A 28 35.38 19.52 40.43
C ASP A 28 35.53 18.60 41.65
N SER A 29 36.65 17.87 41.74
CA SER A 29 36.82 16.84 42.78
C SER A 29 36.94 17.43 44.19
N ASP A 30 37.40 18.67 44.32
CA ASP A 30 37.64 19.30 45.63
C ASP A 30 36.35 19.93 46.19
N THR A 31 35.57 20.59 45.33
CA THR A 31 34.35 21.33 45.71
C THR A 31 33.07 20.54 45.50
N GLN A 32 33.14 19.44 44.73
CA GLN A 32 31.98 18.62 44.32
C GLN A 32 30.91 19.40 43.53
N GLN A 33 31.27 20.55 42.96
CA GLN A 33 30.39 21.38 42.13
C GLN A 33 30.47 20.95 40.66
N GLN A 34 29.33 21.03 39.96
CA GLN A 34 29.27 20.79 38.52
C GLN A 34 30.01 21.90 37.77
N VAL A 35 30.83 21.51 36.81
CA VAL A 35 31.66 22.38 35.96
C VAL A 35 31.19 22.21 34.53
N PHE A 36 31.01 23.33 33.82
CA PHE A 36 30.67 23.32 32.40
C PHE A 36 31.73 22.56 31.58
N ASP A 37 31.27 21.64 30.74
CA ASP A 37 32.04 20.94 29.74
C ASP A 37 31.20 20.85 28.47
N GLU A 38 31.55 21.68 27.49
CA GLU A 38 30.81 21.87 26.23
C GLU A 38 30.36 20.55 25.59
N LYS A 39 31.21 19.52 25.59
CA LYS A 39 30.87 18.24 24.95
C LYS A 39 29.82 17.45 25.73
N LEU A 40 29.93 17.43 27.06
CA LEU A 40 29.02 16.71 27.94
C LEU A 40 27.66 17.42 28.00
N ASP A 41 27.69 18.74 28.17
CA ASP A 41 26.49 19.57 28.23
C ASP A 41 25.73 19.55 26.90
N ASP A 42 26.43 19.65 25.75
CA ASP A 42 25.80 19.53 24.42
C ASP A 42 25.19 18.13 24.21
N ALA A 43 25.82 17.07 24.72
CA ALA A 43 25.28 15.72 24.62
C ALA A 43 23.99 15.58 25.41
N ALA A 44 23.94 16.10 26.64
CA ALA A 44 22.76 16.09 27.49
C ALA A 44 21.60 16.90 26.88
N ILE A 45 21.89 18.09 26.33
CA ILE A 45 20.90 18.91 25.60
C ILE A 45 20.35 18.15 24.38
N ASN A 46 21.22 17.56 23.56
CA ASN A 46 20.78 16.82 22.39
C ASN A 46 19.93 15.59 22.76
N GLN A 47 20.25 14.91 23.86
CA GLN A 47 19.44 13.83 24.41
C GLN A 47 18.05 14.31 24.84
N ALA A 48 17.95 15.48 25.50
CA ALA A 48 16.66 16.09 25.82
C ALA A 48 15.84 16.39 24.56
N LEU A 49 16.47 16.96 23.52
CA LEU A 49 15.80 17.25 22.26
C LEU A 49 15.36 15.98 21.53
N ASP A 50 16.12 14.89 21.58
CA ASP A 50 15.76 13.61 20.97
C ASP A 50 14.61 12.92 21.71
N ILE A 51 14.55 13.01 23.04
CA ILE A 51 13.37 12.58 23.81
C ILE A 51 12.14 13.38 23.36
N TYR A 52 12.26 14.71 23.31
CA TYR A 52 11.17 15.57 22.85
C TYR A 52 10.69 15.19 21.44
N ARG A 53 11.61 14.92 20.51
CA ARG A 53 11.26 14.49 19.15
C ARG A 53 10.47 13.19 19.15
N ARG A 54 10.89 12.20 19.94
CA ARG A 54 10.22 10.90 20.02
C ARG A 54 8.80 11.05 20.51
N ASP A 55 8.64 11.76 21.61
CA ASP A 55 7.37 11.89 22.33
C ASP A 55 6.36 12.72 21.51
N ASN A 56 6.86 13.65 20.69
CA ASN A 56 6.06 14.51 19.79
C ASN A 56 6.07 14.06 18.31
N GLN A 57 6.50 12.82 18.01
CA GLN A 57 6.51 12.24 16.66
C GLN A 57 7.21 13.12 15.58
N MET A 58 8.26 13.82 15.98
CA MET A 58 9.02 14.70 15.09
C MET A 58 10.11 13.94 14.33
N ILE A 59 10.44 14.44 13.14
CA ILE A 59 11.52 13.87 12.34
C ILE A 59 12.88 14.05 13.04
N THR A 60 13.69 12.99 13.04
CA THR A 60 15.01 12.99 13.67
C THR A 60 16.07 13.63 12.78
N VAL A 61 17.16 14.12 13.38
CA VAL A 61 18.31 14.67 12.65
C VAL A 61 18.82 13.70 11.58
N LYS A 62 18.91 12.41 11.95
CA LYS A 62 19.32 11.33 11.03
C LYS A 62 18.37 11.22 9.84
N ARG A 63 17.05 11.23 10.08
CA ARG A 63 16.04 11.15 9.01
C ARG A 63 16.08 12.36 8.08
N ILE A 64 16.30 13.57 8.60
CA ILE A 64 16.47 14.78 7.77
C ILE A 64 17.68 14.62 6.83
N LYS A 65 18.84 14.21 7.38
CA LYS A 65 20.07 13.97 6.58
C LYS A 65 19.84 12.89 5.52
N GLN A 66 19.23 11.78 5.90
CA GLN A 66 18.92 10.67 5.00
C GLN A 66 17.93 11.07 3.90
N LEU A 67 16.89 11.84 4.23
CA LEU A 67 15.95 12.37 3.25
C LEU A 67 16.67 13.23 2.21
N ARG A 68 17.49 14.19 2.66
CA ARG A 68 18.26 15.04 1.75
C ARG A 68 19.23 14.23 0.88
N GLN A 69 19.96 13.30 1.48
CA GLN A 69 20.95 12.47 0.78
C GLN A 69 20.29 11.54 -0.24
N ARG A 70 19.14 10.96 0.09
CA ARG A 70 18.33 10.13 -0.82
C ARG A 70 17.91 10.90 -2.07
N LEU A 71 17.57 12.18 -1.92
CA LEU A 71 17.27 13.07 -3.06
C LEU A 71 18.52 13.54 -3.82
N GLY A 72 19.73 13.16 -3.38
CA GLY A 72 20.98 13.59 -4.00
C GLY A 72 21.30 15.08 -3.82
N LEU A 73 20.72 15.75 -2.81
CA LEU A 73 20.79 17.20 -2.68
C LEU A 73 21.85 17.67 -1.67
N SER A 74 22.50 18.79 -1.98
CA SER A 74 23.28 19.57 -1.01
C SER A 74 22.36 20.27 0.00
N GLN A 75 22.88 20.71 1.15
CA GLN A 75 22.05 21.50 2.11
C GLN A 75 21.46 22.76 1.45
N ARG A 76 22.22 23.40 0.55
CA ARG A 76 21.76 24.58 -0.21
C ARG A 76 20.62 24.23 -1.16
N ASP A 77 20.75 23.15 -1.93
CA ASP A 77 19.73 22.76 -2.91
C ASP A 77 18.48 22.19 -2.22
N PHE A 78 18.64 21.50 -1.09
CA PHE A 78 17.52 21.04 -0.26
C PHE A 78 16.76 22.21 0.37
N ALA A 79 17.48 23.23 0.85
CA ALA A 79 16.87 24.47 1.32
C ALA A 79 16.12 25.17 0.19
N ALA A 80 16.69 25.23 -1.02
CA ALA A 80 16.01 25.80 -2.19
C ALA A 80 14.71 25.04 -2.49
N LEU A 81 14.75 23.70 -2.56
CA LEU A 81 13.57 22.87 -2.81
C LEU A 81 12.44 23.13 -1.81
N LEU A 82 12.76 23.27 -0.53
CA LEU A 82 11.79 23.51 0.54
C LEU A 82 11.45 25.00 0.72
N SER A 83 12.00 25.89 -0.10
CA SER A 83 11.89 27.34 0.03
C SER A 83 12.34 27.87 1.40
N TRP A 84 13.43 27.32 1.94
CA TRP A 84 14.07 27.69 3.19
C TRP A 84 15.42 28.39 2.97
N SER A 85 15.98 28.94 4.05
CA SER A 85 17.38 29.36 4.05
C SER A 85 18.32 28.15 4.21
N PRO A 86 19.53 28.15 3.63
CA PRO A 86 20.52 27.10 3.89
C PRO A 86 20.82 26.92 5.38
N THR A 87 20.82 28.02 6.14
CA THR A 87 21.01 28.01 7.60
C THR A 87 19.94 27.19 8.30
N THR A 88 18.68 27.32 7.89
CA THR A 88 17.57 26.53 8.46
C THR A 88 17.83 25.02 8.35
N VAL A 89 18.28 24.55 7.19
CA VAL A 89 18.63 23.13 6.98
C VAL A 89 19.82 22.74 7.84
N ALA A 90 20.89 23.55 7.85
CA ALA A 90 22.07 23.28 8.67
C ALA A 90 21.73 23.15 10.15
N THR A 91 20.93 24.08 10.69
CA THR A 91 20.49 24.09 12.10
C THR A 91 19.67 22.86 12.46
N TYR A 92 18.81 22.37 11.56
CA TYR A 92 18.07 21.13 11.79
C TYR A 92 18.98 19.89 11.70
N GLU A 93 19.95 19.89 10.80
CA GLU A 93 20.92 18.81 10.66
C GLU A 93 21.97 18.77 11.78
N THR A 94 22.07 19.81 12.61
CA THR A 94 22.94 19.87 13.79
C THR A 94 22.21 19.68 15.11
N GLY A 95 20.89 19.50 15.12
CA GLY A 95 20.17 19.13 16.34
C GLY A 95 19.05 20.07 16.78
N ALA A 96 18.78 21.18 16.08
CA ALA A 96 17.64 22.02 16.44
C ALA A 96 16.30 21.35 16.09
N LEU A 97 15.25 21.71 16.84
CA LEU A 97 13.89 21.24 16.58
C LEU A 97 13.24 22.03 15.43
N PRO A 98 12.74 21.36 14.37
CA PRO A 98 11.94 22.03 13.35
C PRO A 98 10.68 22.67 13.93
N SER A 99 10.19 23.76 13.33
CA SER A 99 8.83 24.25 13.64
C SER A 99 7.79 23.17 13.28
N LEU A 100 6.58 23.23 13.83
CA LEU A 100 5.52 22.27 13.49
C LEU A 100 5.24 22.24 11.97
N ALA A 101 5.22 23.41 11.33
CA ALA A 101 5.06 23.52 9.88
C ALA A 101 6.23 22.87 9.12
N ASN A 102 7.47 23.12 9.54
CA ASN A 102 8.64 22.56 8.87
C ASN A 102 8.77 21.04 9.11
N ASN A 103 8.43 20.57 10.30
CA ASN A 103 8.34 19.14 10.62
C ASN A 103 7.33 18.45 9.71
N SER A 104 6.13 19.03 9.57
CA SER A 104 5.08 18.50 8.70
C SER A 104 5.53 18.44 7.24
N ARG A 105 6.24 19.47 6.75
CA ARG A 105 6.76 19.50 5.38
C ARG A 105 7.85 18.45 5.14
N LEU A 106 8.73 18.21 6.12
CA LEU A 106 9.76 17.16 6.05
C LEU A 106 9.13 15.76 6.04
N LEU A 107 8.17 15.51 6.94
CA LEU A 107 7.46 14.23 6.99
C LEU A 107 6.65 13.98 5.70
N ALA A 108 5.97 15.00 5.17
CA ALA A 108 5.24 14.90 3.91
C ALA A 108 6.17 14.52 2.74
N LEU A 109 7.33 15.17 2.65
CA LEU A 109 8.33 14.87 1.62
C LEU A 109 8.96 13.48 1.81
N GLU A 110 9.16 13.05 3.06
CA GLU A 110 9.70 11.72 3.36
C GLU A 110 8.74 10.60 2.97
N ASN A 111 7.43 10.82 3.15
CA ASN A 111 6.37 9.86 2.87
C ASN A 111 5.88 9.89 1.42
N ASN A 112 6.11 10.98 0.69
CA ASN A 112 5.72 11.13 -0.70
C ASN A 112 6.88 11.74 -1.53
N PRO A 113 7.77 10.90 -2.10
CA PRO A 113 8.88 11.36 -2.93
C PRO A 113 8.44 12.20 -4.14
N LEU A 114 7.24 11.95 -4.69
CA LEU A 114 6.69 12.72 -5.81
C LEU A 114 6.41 14.17 -5.44
N LEU A 115 6.22 14.49 -4.17
CA LEU A 115 6.10 15.87 -3.69
C LEU A 115 7.35 16.70 -4.06
N ALA A 116 8.51 16.07 -4.22
CA ALA A 116 9.71 16.76 -4.67
C ALA A 116 9.54 17.38 -6.07
N ASN A 117 8.78 16.75 -6.98
CA ASN A 117 8.47 17.32 -8.30
C ASN A 117 7.62 18.59 -8.19
N GLU A 118 6.57 18.53 -7.38
CA GLU A 118 5.69 19.66 -7.16
C GLU A 118 6.45 20.83 -6.51
N LEU A 119 7.26 20.53 -5.49
CA LEU A 119 8.12 21.52 -4.84
C LEU A 119 9.12 22.14 -5.81
N LEU A 120 9.69 21.34 -6.72
CA LEU A 120 10.62 21.83 -7.73
C LEU A 120 9.92 22.76 -8.75
N ALA A 121 8.67 22.48 -9.12
CA ALA A 121 7.90 23.32 -10.03
C ALA A 121 7.56 24.70 -9.43
N HIS A 122 7.45 24.77 -8.10
CA HIS A 122 7.05 25.98 -7.37
C HIS A 122 8.18 26.64 -6.57
N THR A 123 9.43 26.19 -6.73
CA THR A 123 10.55 26.80 -6.02
C THR A 123 10.83 28.22 -6.52
N SER A 124 10.89 29.18 -5.60
CA SER A 124 11.29 30.56 -5.90
C SER A 124 12.80 30.72 -6.11
N ARG A 125 13.60 29.74 -5.66
CA ARG A 125 15.07 29.74 -5.78
C ARG A 125 15.52 28.57 -6.66
N PRO A 126 16.30 28.84 -7.72
CA PRO A 126 16.76 27.78 -8.60
C PRO A 126 17.75 26.88 -7.87
N LEU A 127 17.52 25.57 -7.93
CA LEU A 127 18.53 24.59 -7.57
C LEU A 127 19.75 24.72 -8.51
N SER A 128 20.91 24.29 -8.01
CA SER A 128 22.11 24.12 -8.83
C SER A 128 21.85 23.17 -10.01
N LYS A 129 22.69 23.24 -11.05
CA LYS A 129 22.58 22.33 -12.20
C LYS A 129 22.75 20.87 -11.78
N SER A 130 23.72 20.59 -10.90
CA SER A 130 23.95 19.26 -10.34
C SER A 130 22.80 18.80 -9.45
N GLY A 131 22.28 19.67 -8.58
CA GLY A 131 21.15 19.35 -7.72
C GLY A 131 19.86 19.04 -8.51
N ARG A 132 19.58 19.80 -9.58
CA ARG A 132 18.46 19.50 -10.49
C ARG A 132 18.62 18.15 -11.17
N LEU A 133 19.81 17.86 -11.69
CA LEU A 133 20.08 16.59 -12.36
C LEU A 133 19.96 15.41 -11.38
N ALA A 134 20.51 15.53 -10.18
CA ALA A 134 20.43 14.51 -9.14
C ALA A 134 18.98 14.22 -8.74
N LEU A 135 18.17 15.27 -8.57
CA LEU A 135 16.75 15.12 -8.25
C LEU A 135 15.98 14.48 -9.41
N GLN A 136 16.20 14.92 -10.65
CA GLN A 136 15.56 14.34 -11.84
C GLN A 136 15.92 12.86 -12.01
N GLN A 137 17.18 12.50 -11.79
CA GLN A 137 17.63 11.12 -11.86
C GLN A 137 16.99 10.28 -10.76
N HIS A 138 16.98 10.75 -9.51
CA HIS A 138 16.31 10.07 -8.41
C HIS A 138 14.83 9.82 -8.72
N LEU A 139 14.12 10.83 -9.23
CA LEU A 139 12.72 10.70 -9.60
C LEU A 139 12.51 9.73 -10.77
N ALA A 140 13.41 9.72 -11.77
CA ALA A 140 13.33 8.77 -12.87
C ALA A 140 13.57 7.32 -12.42
N ASP A 141 14.55 7.11 -11.53
CA ASP A 141 14.90 5.80 -10.98
C ASP A 141 13.74 5.20 -10.16
N HIS A 142 12.95 6.06 -9.50
CA HIS A 142 11.82 5.65 -8.67
C HIS A 142 10.45 5.78 -9.35
N ALA A 143 10.33 6.45 -10.50
CA ALA A 143 9.06 6.73 -11.17
C ALA A 143 8.23 5.47 -11.45
N THR A 144 8.85 4.36 -11.85
CA THR A 144 8.13 3.12 -12.17
C THR A 144 7.61 2.40 -10.93
N VAL A 145 8.36 2.46 -9.82
CA VAL A 145 7.96 1.90 -8.52
C VAL A 145 6.83 2.74 -7.93
N ASP A 146 6.99 4.06 -7.96
CA ASP A 146 5.97 5.01 -7.48
C ASP A 146 4.67 4.88 -8.28
N ALA A 147 4.74 4.77 -9.61
CA ALA A 147 3.56 4.58 -10.45
C ALA A 147 2.80 3.27 -10.11
N ARG A 148 3.52 2.16 -9.90
CA ARG A 148 2.91 0.88 -9.50
C ARG A 148 2.28 0.95 -8.11
N GLN A 149 2.94 1.63 -7.18
CA GLN A 149 2.41 1.85 -5.84
C GLN A 149 1.16 2.74 -5.86
N LEU A 150 1.14 3.79 -6.69
CA LEU A 150 -0.02 4.64 -6.90
C LEU A 150 -1.19 3.88 -7.53
N LEU A 151 -0.95 3.04 -8.53
CA LEU A 151 -1.99 2.19 -9.12
C LEU A 151 -2.61 1.28 -8.05
N THR A 152 -1.78 0.63 -7.24
CA THR A 152 -2.21 -0.26 -6.15
C THR A 152 -3.02 0.50 -5.09
N SER A 153 -2.51 1.66 -4.66
CA SER A 153 -3.16 2.50 -3.64
C SER A 153 -4.48 3.10 -4.16
N GLY A 154 -4.50 3.52 -5.42
CA GLY A 154 -5.69 4.06 -6.08
C GLY A 154 -6.80 3.03 -6.17
N VAL A 155 -6.48 1.79 -6.55
CA VAL A 155 -7.47 0.69 -6.54
C VAL A 155 -7.99 0.43 -5.13
N ALA A 156 -7.12 0.33 -4.11
CA ALA A 156 -7.57 0.13 -2.74
C ALA A 156 -8.53 1.25 -2.25
N LEU A 157 -8.30 2.49 -2.67
CA LEU A 157 -9.19 3.63 -2.36
C LEU A 157 -10.57 3.51 -3.03
N LEU A 158 -10.66 2.95 -4.24
CA LEU A 158 -11.95 2.78 -4.94
C LEU A 158 -12.91 1.87 -4.15
N PHE A 159 -12.39 0.84 -3.49
CA PHE A 159 -13.18 -0.11 -2.71
C PHE A 159 -13.34 0.28 -1.23
N LYS A 160 -12.70 1.36 -0.78
CA LYS A 160 -12.74 1.77 0.63
C LYS A 160 -14.15 2.11 1.11
N SER A 161 -14.99 2.65 0.24
CA SER A 161 -16.37 3.04 0.58
C SER A 161 -17.32 1.87 0.81
N VAL A 162 -16.99 0.68 0.28
CA VAL A 162 -17.80 -0.55 0.41
C VAL A 162 -17.20 -1.56 1.39
N ALA A 163 -16.02 -1.28 1.95
CA ALA A 163 -15.36 -2.18 2.89
C ALA A 163 -16.28 -2.52 4.07
N TYR A 164 -16.30 -3.80 4.46
CA TYR A 164 -17.12 -4.34 5.57
C TYR A 164 -18.64 -4.20 5.38
N THR A 165 -19.11 -4.00 4.15
CA THR A 165 -20.55 -4.04 3.83
C THR A 165 -20.92 -5.36 3.18
N ALA A 166 -22.23 -5.59 3.01
CA ALA A 166 -22.75 -6.75 2.28
C ALA A 166 -22.27 -6.80 0.82
N ASP A 167 -21.97 -5.64 0.20
CA ASP A 167 -21.43 -5.57 -1.16
C ASP A 167 -19.96 -6.04 -1.26
N ALA A 168 -19.24 -6.11 -0.14
CA ALA A 168 -17.85 -6.57 -0.06
C ALA A 168 -17.72 -7.87 0.76
N GLY A 169 -18.84 -8.55 1.04
CA GLY A 169 -18.87 -9.77 1.84
C GLY A 169 -18.23 -9.61 3.22
N TYR A 170 -18.48 -8.47 3.87
CA TYR A 170 -18.05 -8.15 5.24
C TYR A 170 -16.53 -8.13 5.48
N VAL A 171 -15.72 -8.00 4.43
CA VAL A 171 -14.27 -7.79 4.53
C VAL A 171 -13.85 -6.54 3.75
N ALA A 172 -12.65 -6.01 4.03
CA ALA A 172 -12.06 -4.96 3.20
C ALA A 172 -11.44 -5.60 1.94
N PHE A 173 -11.43 -4.87 0.84
CA PHE A 173 -10.78 -5.33 -0.38
C PHE A 173 -9.27 -5.57 -0.14
N ASP A 174 -8.85 -6.80 -0.39
CA ASP A 174 -7.47 -7.26 -0.29
C ASP A 174 -6.92 -7.47 -1.71
N GLN A 175 -6.13 -6.49 -2.17
CA GLN A 175 -5.51 -6.51 -3.49
C GLN A 175 -4.55 -7.70 -3.66
N GLU A 176 -3.88 -8.14 -2.60
CA GLU A 176 -2.92 -9.24 -2.66
C GLU A 176 -3.66 -10.57 -2.83
N LYS A 177 -4.70 -10.84 -2.03
CA LYS A 177 -5.58 -11.99 -2.23
C LYS A 177 -6.22 -11.97 -3.60
N PHE A 178 -6.81 -10.86 -4.02
CA PHE A 178 -7.42 -10.74 -5.36
C PHE A 178 -6.41 -11.07 -6.48
N THR A 179 -5.20 -10.51 -6.40
CA THR A 179 -4.13 -10.77 -7.38
C THR A 179 -3.79 -12.26 -7.40
N ASN A 180 -3.63 -12.89 -6.25
CA ASN A 180 -3.30 -14.32 -6.17
C ASN A 180 -4.43 -15.24 -6.64
N MET A 181 -5.71 -14.86 -6.47
CA MET A 181 -6.85 -15.57 -7.06
C MET A 181 -6.79 -15.53 -8.59
N VAL A 182 -6.52 -14.34 -9.17
CA VAL A 182 -6.36 -14.17 -10.62
C VAL A 182 -5.19 -15.02 -11.15
N LEU A 183 -4.04 -14.99 -10.47
CA LEU A 183 -2.87 -15.77 -10.87
C LEU A 183 -3.12 -17.28 -10.76
N PHE A 184 -3.85 -17.72 -9.74
CA PHE A 184 -4.23 -19.12 -9.55
C PHE A 184 -5.02 -19.66 -10.73
N PHE A 185 -6.11 -18.99 -11.12
CA PHE A 185 -6.91 -19.41 -12.27
C PHE A 185 -6.17 -19.27 -13.59
N ALA A 186 -5.41 -18.18 -13.79
CA ALA A 186 -4.63 -17.98 -15.00
C ALA A 186 -3.48 -18.98 -15.17
N LYS A 187 -3.01 -19.63 -14.10
CA LYS A 187 -2.06 -20.74 -14.19
C LYS A 187 -2.73 -22.06 -14.58
N GLN A 188 -3.95 -22.30 -14.13
CA GLN A 188 -4.66 -23.55 -14.39
C GLN A 188 -5.31 -23.59 -15.77
N LEU A 189 -5.66 -22.42 -16.33
CA LEU A 189 -6.41 -22.31 -17.58
C LEU A 189 -5.57 -21.55 -18.62
N PRO A 190 -4.84 -22.25 -19.53
CA PRO A 190 -3.94 -21.62 -20.50
C PRO A 190 -4.60 -20.64 -21.48
N ARG A 191 -5.91 -20.74 -21.68
CA ARG A 191 -6.72 -19.88 -22.56
C ARG A 191 -7.80 -19.12 -21.76
N LEU A 192 -7.43 -18.65 -20.57
CA LEU A 192 -8.35 -17.93 -19.69
C LEU A 192 -8.73 -16.57 -20.28
N THR A 193 -10.02 -16.37 -20.53
CA THR A 193 -10.56 -15.07 -20.94
C THR A 193 -11.03 -14.26 -19.73
N PRO A 194 -11.11 -12.92 -19.81
CA PRO A 194 -11.68 -12.11 -18.74
C PRO A 194 -13.10 -12.54 -18.34
N ALA A 195 -13.93 -12.94 -19.31
CA ALA A 195 -15.30 -13.37 -19.05
C ALA A 195 -15.36 -14.63 -18.17
N ILE A 196 -14.51 -15.63 -18.46
CA ILE A 196 -14.42 -16.85 -17.66
C ILE A 196 -13.78 -16.56 -16.29
N LEU A 197 -12.75 -15.72 -16.24
CA LEU A 197 -12.12 -15.33 -14.97
C LEU A 197 -13.11 -14.64 -14.04
N ASN A 198 -13.96 -13.74 -14.55
CA ASN A 198 -14.99 -13.08 -13.75
C ASN A 198 -15.90 -14.09 -13.04
N GLN A 199 -16.29 -15.18 -13.71
CA GLN A 199 -17.13 -16.22 -13.12
C GLN A 199 -16.39 -17.01 -12.05
N LEU A 200 -15.15 -17.41 -12.31
CA LEU A 200 -14.32 -18.13 -11.33
C LEU A 200 -14.11 -17.30 -10.06
N LEU A 201 -13.85 -16.00 -10.20
CA LEU A 201 -13.70 -15.09 -9.07
C LEU A 201 -15.01 -14.98 -8.28
N PHE A 202 -16.12 -14.72 -8.98
CA PHE A 202 -17.45 -14.60 -8.38
C PHE A 202 -17.82 -15.86 -7.57
N TYR A 203 -17.68 -17.04 -8.16
CA TYR A 203 -17.99 -18.30 -7.49
C TYR A 203 -17.09 -18.55 -6.28
N THR A 204 -15.80 -18.23 -6.36
CA THR A 204 -14.89 -18.42 -5.23
C THR A 204 -15.31 -17.55 -4.05
N ASP A 205 -15.56 -16.27 -4.30
CA ASP A 205 -15.94 -15.30 -3.30
C ASP A 205 -17.31 -15.61 -2.69
N PHE A 206 -18.32 -15.89 -3.53
CA PHE A 206 -19.69 -16.14 -3.08
C PHE A 206 -19.85 -17.51 -2.42
N THR A 207 -19.16 -18.56 -2.88
CA THR A 207 -19.21 -19.88 -2.23
C THR A 207 -18.54 -19.82 -0.86
N HIS A 208 -17.39 -19.14 -0.75
CA HIS A 208 -16.75 -18.95 0.54
C HIS A 208 -17.63 -18.13 1.50
N PHE A 209 -18.27 -17.07 1.00
CA PHE A 209 -19.22 -16.27 1.78
C PHE A 209 -20.42 -17.08 2.25
N TRP A 210 -21.04 -17.89 1.39
CA TRP A 210 -22.18 -18.73 1.77
C TRP A 210 -21.85 -19.67 2.94
N ARG A 211 -20.62 -20.21 2.98
CA ARG A 211 -20.18 -21.14 4.05
C ARG A 211 -19.69 -20.45 5.31
N ASN A 212 -19.08 -19.27 5.17
CA ASN A 212 -18.30 -18.65 6.26
C ASN A 212 -18.79 -17.25 6.64
N THR A 213 -19.80 -16.71 5.96
CA THR A 213 -20.34 -15.34 6.10
C THR A 213 -19.35 -14.21 5.82
N VAL A 214 -18.20 -14.54 5.22
CA VAL A 214 -17.16 -13.58 4.80
C VAL A 214 -16.60 -13.96 3.43
N ALA A 215 -16.31 -12.97 2.59
CA ALA A 215 -15.70 -13.18 1.27
C ALA A 215 -14.20 -13.51 1.37
N VAL A 216 -13.59 -13.91 0.25
CA VAL A 216 -12.14 -14.15 0.18
C VAL A 216 -11.39 -12.84 -0.07
N SER A 217 -11.79 -12.10 -1.11
CA SER A 217 -11.04 -10.94 -1.60
C SER A 217 -11.60 -9.59 -1.17
N GLY A 218 -12.88 -9.54 -0.78
CA GLY A 218 -13.58 -8.28 -0.50
C GLY A 218 -13.84 -7.41 -1.72
N VAL A 219 -13.68 -7.93 -2.93
CA VAL A 219 -14.04 -7.19 -4.15
C VAL A 219 -15.55 -7.12 -4.26
N ALA A 220 -16.07 -5.94 -4.59
CA ALA A 220 -17.49 -5.78 -4.92
C ALA A 220 -17.76 -6.31 -6.33
N TYR A 221 -18.92 -6.94 -6.52
CA TYR A 221 -19.38 -7.42 -7.82
C TYR A 221 -20.55 -6.58 -8.31
N VAL A 222 -20.65 -6.37 -9.62
CA VAL A 222 -21.78 -5.70 -10.27
C VAL A 222 -22.46 -6.63 -11.26
N ARG A 223 -23.77 -6.44 -11.45
CA ARG A 223 -24.50 -7.09 -12.53
C ARG A 223 -24.04 -6.53 -13.87
N SER A 224 -23.48 -7.38 -14.74
CA SER A 224 -23.29 -7.08 -16.17
C SER A 224 -24.33 -7.79 -17.03
N ALA A 225 -24.39 -7.44 -18.32
CA ALA A 225 -25.23 -8.14 -19.29
C ALA A 225 -24.82 -9.61 -19.47
N ALA A 226 -23.53 -9.92 -19.25
CA ALA A 226 -22.97 -11.26 -19.46
C ALA A 226 -22.81 -12.09 -18.16
N GLY A 227 -23.33 -11.60 -17.03
CA GLY A 227 -23.13 -12.23 -15.72
C GLY A 227 -22.57 -11.29 -14.66
N PRO A 228 -22.39 -11.78 -13.43
CA PRO A 228 -21.69 -11.03 -12.39
C PRO A 228 -20.22 -10.82 -12.78
N VAL A 229 -19.69 -9.62 -12.53
CA VAL A 229 -18.28 -9.28 -12.74
C VAL A 229 -17.77 -8.44 -11.58
N PRO A 230 -16.47 -8.50 -11.23
CA PRO A 230 -15.88 -7.55 -10.29
C PRO A 230 -16.13 -6.11 -10.76
N ASP A 231 -16.56 -5.24 -9.84
CA ASP A 231 -16.68 -3.81 -10.09
C ASP A 231 -15.31 -3.28 -10.57
N ASN A 232 -15.29 -2.54 -11.68
CA ASN A 232 -14.05 -2.08 -12.31
C ASN A 232 -13.04 -3.20 -12.70
N TYR A 233 -13.48 -4.41 -13.07
CA TYR A 233 -12.59 -5.53 -13.42
C TYR A 233 -11.48 -5.18 -14.44
N GLY A 234 -11.76 -4.32 -15.41
CA GLY A 234 -10.76 -3.87 -16.39
C GLY A 234 -9.57 -3.13 -15.76
N LEU A 235 -9.85 -2.28 -14.76
CA LEU A 235 -8.81 -1.60 -13.98
C LEU A 235 -8.07 -2.58 -13.08
N LEU A 236 -8.80 -3.46 -12.38
CA LEU A 236 -8.23 -4.49 -11.50
C LEU A 236 -7.20 -5.34 -12.25
N TYR A 237 -7.56 -5.84 -13.44
CA TYR A 237 -6.64 -6.63 -14.27
C TYR A 237 -5.53 -5.76 -14.87
N GLY A 238 -5.85 -4.53 -15.27
CA GLY A 238 -4.88 -3.56 -15.77
C GLY A 238 -3.73 -3.29 -14.78
N VAL A 239 -4.03 -3.19 -13.47
CA VAL A 239 -2.99 -3.04 -12.43
C VAL A 239 -2.12 -4.28 -12.33
N ILE A 240 -2.68 -5.48 -12.36
CA ILE A 240 -1.91 -6.74 -12.32
C ILE A 240 -1.01 -6.86 -13.57
N VAL A 241 -1.47 -6.38 -14.73
CA VAL A 241 -0.67 -6.31 -15.97
C VAL A 241 0.44 -5.27 -15.86
N ALA A 242 0.15 -4.06 -15.40
CA ALA A 242 1.13 -2.97 -15.25
C ALA A 242 2.23 -3.29 -14.21
N THR A 243 1.90 -4.11 -13.22
CA THR A 243 2.88 -4.62 -12.24
C THR A 243 3.67 -5.84 -12.74
N GLY A 244 3.38 -6.33 -13.95
CA GLY A 244 4.11 -7.41 -14.63
C GLY A 244 3.78 -8.81 -14.11
N GLN A 245 2.70 -8.98 -13.35
CA GLN A 245 2.31 -10.27 -12.76
C GLN A 245 1.39 -11.07 -13.69
N LEU A 246 0.64 -10.37 -14.55
CA LEU A 246 -0.25 -10.93 -15.56
C LEU A 246 0.12 -10.37 -16.94
N LYS A 247 -0.12 -11.14 -18.00
CA LYS A 247 0.00 -10.68 -19.38
C LYS A 247 -1.32 -10.89 -20.11
N ALA A 248 -1.86 -9.83 -20.69
CA ALA A 248 -2.95 -9.92 -21.66
C ALA A 248 -2.37 -10.18 -23.05
N ARG A 249 -2.80 -11.25 -23.72
CA ARG A 249 -2.42 -11.60 -25.09
C ARG A 249 -3.65 -11.54 -25.97
N GLU A 250 -3.58 -10.77 -27.04
CA GLU A 250 -4.60 -10.78 -28.08
C GLU A 250 -4.35 -11.93 -29.04
N VAL A 251 -5.40 -12.70 -29.30
CA VAL A 251 -5.38 -13.85 -30.20
C VAL A 251 -6.49 -13.65 -31.22
N SER A 252 -6.13 -13.69 -32.50
CA SER A 252 -7.12 -13.68 -33.58
C SER A 252 -7.89 -15.00 -33.58
N ILE A 253 -9.21 -14.90 -33.60
CA ILE A 253 -10.13 -16.02 -33.74
C ILE A 253 -11.06 -15.75 -34.91
N ASP A 254 -11.75 -16.78 -35.39
CA ASP A 254 -12.77 -16.59 -36.42
C ASP A 254 -13.86 -15.64 -35.88
N GLY A 255 -13.97 -14.47 -36.51
CA GLY A 255 -14.93 -13.43 -36.13
C GLY A 255 -14.41 -12.35 -35.17
N GLY A 256 -13.12 -12.30 -34.81
CA GLY A 256 -12.57 -11.16 -34.06
C GLY A 256 -11.25 -11.39 -33.33
N ILE A 257 -11.02 -10.58 -32.30
CA ILE A 257 -9.86 -10.66 -31.40
C ILE A 257 -10.35 -11.08 -30.02
N GLN A 258 -9.69 -12.05 -29.41
CA GLN A 258 -9.94 -12.50 -28.04
C GLN A 258 -8.72 -12.23 -27.17
N THR A 259 -8.94 -11.73 -25.95
CA THR A 259 -7.88 -11.55 -24.96
C THR A 259 -7.74 -12.78 -24.07
N HIS A 260 -6.54 -13.34 -23.98
CA HIS A 260 -6.15 -14.39 -23.03
C HIS A 260 -5.25 -13.82 -21.93
N LEU A 261 -5.57 -14.14 -20.69
CA LEU A 261 -4.83 -13.72 -19.49
C LEU A 261 -3.86 -14.82 -19.09
N VAL A 262 -2.56 -14.50 -19.02
CA VAL A 262 -1.49 -15.47 -18.77
C VAL A 262 -0.66 -15.02 -17.57
N ALA A 263 -0.67 -15.83 -16.51
CA ALA A 263 0.11 -15.58 -15.30
C ALA A 263 1.63 -15.61 -15.57
N GLN A 264 2.30 -14.51 -15.25
CA GLN A 264 3.77 -14.36 -15.35
C GLN A 264 4.47 -14.73 -14.04
N LYS A 265 3.74 -14.76 -12.92
CA LYS A 265 4.20 -15.26 -11.63
C LYS A 265 3.36 -16.44 -11.16
N ASN A 266 3.90 -17.25 -10.25
CA ASN A 266 3.10 -18.26 -9.56
C ASN A 266 2.23 -17.58 -8.48
N PRO A 267 1.01 -18.06 -8.25
CA PRO A 267 0.21 -17.58 -7.11
C PRO A 267 0.90 -17.95 -5.80
N GLU A 268 0.92 -17.01 -4.86
CA GLU A 268 1.32 -17.24 -3.49
C GLU A 268 0.10 -17.70 -2.69
N LEU A 269 -0.01 -19.01 -2.44
CA LEU A 269 -1.19 -19.59 -1.78
C LEU A 269 -1.22 -19.37 -0.26
N THR A 270 -0.08 -19.03 0.33
CA THR A 270 0.06 -18.77 1.78
C THR A 270 -0.66 -17.51 2.25
N VAL A 271 -1.06 -16.63 1.32
CA VAL A 271 -1.90 -15.46 1.63
C VAL A 271 -3.33 -15.85 1.99
N PHE A 272 -3.76 -17.07 1.63
CA PHE A 272 -5.10 -17.58 1.86
C PHE A 272 -5.16 -18.50 3.09
N THR A 273 -6.25 -18.41 3.84
CA THR A 273 -6.58 -19.39 4.88
C THR A 273 -6.92 -20.76 4.28
N ALA A 274 -6.99 -21.81 5.11
CA ALA A 274 -7.37 -23.14 4.64
C ALA A 274 -8.75 -23.17 3.95
N SER A 275 -9.75 -22.49 4.51
CA SER A 275 -11.10 -22.42 3.92
C SER A 275 -11.13 -21.66 2.60
N GLU A 276 -10.34 -20.59 2.48
CA GLU A 276 -10.20 -19.81 1.24
C GLU A 276 -9.51 -20.62 0.14
N GLN A 277 -8.45 -21.38 0.49
CA GLN A 277 -7.81 -22.29 -0.45
C GLN A 277 -8.74 -23.41 -0.92
N THR A 278 -9.57 -23.96 -0.02
CA THR A 278 -10.61 -24.93 -0.37
C THR A 278 -11.59 -24.34 -1.38
N ALA A 279 -12.10 -23.11 -1.15
CA ALA A 279 -13.00 -22.44 -2.08
C ALA A 279 -12.39 -22.26 -3.49
N LEU A 280 -11.12 -21.86 -3.56
CA LEU A 280 -10.37 -21.75 -4.82
C LEU A 280 -10.27 -23.09 -5.56
N GLN A 281 -9.87 -24.14 -4.84
CA GLN A 281 -9.67 -25.46 -5.42
C GLN A 281 -10.98 -26.09 -5.89
N GLU A 282 -12.03 -26.00 -5.09
CA GLU A 282 -13.35 -26.51 -5.46
C GLU A 282 -13.91 -25.77 -6.68
N THR A 283 -13.79 -24.43 -6.70
CA THR A 283 -14.19 -23.64 -7.87
C THR A 283 -13.44 -24.10 -9.12
N ALA A 284 -12.13 -24.27 -9.04
CA ALA A 284 -11.36 -24.80 -10.16
C ALA A 284 -11.82 -26.20 -10.61
N ARG A 285 -12.08 -27.12 -9.67
CA ARG A 285 -12.55 -28.48 -9.99
C ARG A 285 -13.94 -28.49 -10.63
N TYR A 286 -14.84 -27.65 -10.16
CA TYR A 286 -16.19 -27.54 -10.70
C TYR A 286 -16.17 -27.01 -12.13
N PHE A 287 -15.49 -25.88 -12.36
CA PHE A 287 -15.42 -25.26 -13.68
C PHE A 287 -14.59 -26.05 -14.69
N ALA A 288 -13.64 -26.89 -14.24
CA ALA A 288 -12.89 -27.79 -15.12
C ALA A 288 -13.78 -28.83 -15.82
N LYS A 289 -14.98 -29.11 -15.29
CA LYS A 289 -15.97 -30.03 -15.89
C LYS A 289 -16.84 -29.36 -16.96
N LEU A 290 -16.77 -28.03 -17.08
CA LEU A 290 -17.64 -27.24 -17.96
C LEU A 290 -16.87 -26.69 -19.16
N SER A 291 -17.55 -26.61 -20.30
CA SER A 291 -17.05 -25.86 -21.46
C SER A 291 -17.21 -24.35 -21.25
N ASN A 292 -16.40 -23.54 -21.95
CA ASN A 292 -16.54 -22.08 -21.91
C ASN A 292 -17.96 -21.60 -22.24
N HIS A 293 -18.68 -22.30 -23.13
CA HIS A 293 -20.08 -21.98 -23.43
C HIS A 293 -20.98 -22.19 -22.21
N GLN A 294 -20.88 -23.34 -21.55
CA GLN A 294 -21.68 -23.67 -20.36
C GLN A 294 -21.41 -22.70 -19.21
N ILE A 295 -20.15 -22.27 -19.04
CA ILE A 295 -19.78 -21.27 -18.03
C ILE A 295 -20.48 -19.93 -18.28
N LEU A 296 -20.52 -19.48 -19.54
CA LEU A 296 -21.16 -18.21 -19.89
C LEU A 296 -22.69 -18.29 -19.85
N GLU A 297 -23.27 -19.46 -20.16
CA GLU A 297 -24.71 -19.72 -20.03
C GLU A 297 -25.15 -19.71 -18.56
N LEU A 298 -24.34 -20.29 -17.67
CA LEU A 298 -24.53 -20.23 -16.22
C LEU A 298 -24.52 -18.79 -15.71
N ALA A 299 -23.53 -18.00 -16.13
CA ALA A 299 -23.41 -16.58 -15.80
C ALA A 299 -24.63 -15.75 -16.25
N GLN A 300 -25.16 -16.04 -17.45
CA GLN A 300 -26.38 -15.39 -17.96
C GLN A 300 -27.62 -15.76 -17.15
N THR A 301 -27.69 -17.02 -16.70
CA THR A 301 -28.78 -17.51 -15.85
C THR A 301 -28.80 -16.76 -14.53
N GLU A 302 -27.65 -16.62 -13.86
CA GLU A 302 -27.49 -15.83 -12.63
C GLU A 302 -27.92 -14.37 -12.84
N ALA A 303 -27.43 -13.73 -13.91
CA ALA A 303 -27.82 -12.35 -14.23
C ALA A 303 -29.34 -12.20 -14.46
N SER A 304 -29.99 -13.22 -15.00
CA SER A 304 -31.44 -13.22 -15.26
C SER A 304 -32.27 -13.41 -13.99
N GLN A 305 -31.75 -14.14 -13.01
CA GLN A 305 -32.38 -14.31 -11.69
C GLN A 305 -32.31 -13.03 -10.84
N LEU A 306 -31.30 -12.19 -11.06
CA LEU A 306 -31.16 -10.92 -10.38
C LEU A 306 -32.13 -9.89 -10.98
N SER A 307 -33.11 -9.41 -10.21
CA SER A 307 -34.00 -8.30 -10.59
C SER A 307 -33.33 -6.93 -10.38
N MET A 308 -32.12 -6.77 -10.94
CA MET A 308 -31.22 -5.64 -10.70
C MET A 308 -30.87 -4.90 -11.99
N GLN A 309 -30.55 -3.61 -11.91
CA GLN A 309 -30.04 -2.87 -13.08
C GLN A 309 -28.59 -3.25 -13.39
N VAL A 310 -28.18 -3.10 -14.66
CA VAL A 310 -26.76 -3.23 -15.03
C VAL A 310 -25.94 -2.20 -14.25
N SER A 311 -24.75 -2.60 -13.82
CA SER A 311 -23.84 -1.83 -12.96
C SER A 311 -24.31 -1.66 -11.51
N GLN A 312 -25.44 -2.24 -11.11
CA GLN A 312 -25.83 -2.30 -9.70
C GLN A 312 -24.99 -3.35 -8.97
N ARG A 313 -24.51 -3.01 -7.77
CA ARG A 313 -23.73 -3.91 -6.91
C ARG A 313 -24.57 -5.07 -6.39
N ILE A 314 -24.00 -6.26 -6.45
CA ILE A 314 -24.60 -7.51 -6.01
C ILE A 314 -24.17 -7.72 -4.56
N SER A 315 -25.15 -7.72 -3.65
CA SER A 315 -24.91 -8.09 -2.26
C SER A 315 -24.50 -9.57 -2.17
N TYR A 316 -23.46 -9.85 -1.39
CA TYR A 316 -23.03 -11.21 -1.08
C TYR A 316 -24.09 -12.01 -0.31
N GLU A 317 -25.05 -11.36 0.32
CA GLU A 317 -26.18 -12.01 1.00
C GLU A 317 -27.09 -12.78 0.04
N LEU A 318 -26.91 -12.60 -1.28
CA LEU A 318 -27.58 -13.38 -2.32
C LEU A 318 -26.85 -14.70 -2.66
N ALA A 319 -25.77 -15.05 -1.95
CA ALA A 319 -24.97 -16.24 -2.26
C ALA A 319 -25.78 -17.55 -2.16
N ASP A 320 -26.74 -17.66 -1.25
CA ASP A 320 -27.65 -18.80 -1.15
C ASP A 320 -28.50 -19.00 -2.42
N LYS A 321 -28.82 -17.92 -3.13
CA LYS A 321 -29.60 -17.97 -4.38
C LYS A 321 -28.74 -18.16 -5.62
N LEU A 322 -27.50 -17.70 -5.58
CA LEU A 322 -26.63 -17.63 -6.76
C LEU A 322 -25.64 -18.80 -6.85
N VAL A 323 -25.21 -19.37 -5.72
CA VAL A 323 -24.16 -20.41 -5.68
C VAL A 323 -24.50 -21.62 -4.81
N SER A 324 -25.75 -21.80 -4.37
CA SER A 324 -26.10 -22.89 -3.44
C SER A 324 -25.94 -24.30 -4.05
N PRO A 325 -25.36 -25.26 -3.29
CA PRO A 325 -25.27 -26.68 -3.62
C PRO A 325 -26.58 -27.42 -3.85
N GLU A 326 -27.73 -26.89 -3.39
CA GLU A 326 -29.02 -27.54 -3.66
C GLU A 326 -29.48 -27.34 -5.12
N GLN A 327 -28.84 -26.42 -5.86
CA GLN A 327 -29.11 -26.13 -7.28
C GLN A 327 -27.93 -26.44 -8.21
N SER A 328 -26.75 -26.74 -7.65
CA SER A 328 -25.56 -27.13 -8.41
C SER A 328 -24.87 -28.27 -7.66
N ASP A 329 -24.55 -29.37 -8.35
CA ASP A 329 -23.95 -30.62 -7.83
C ASP A 329 -22.59 -30.44 -7.10
N TRP A 330 -22.53 -29.67 -6.01
CA TRP A 330 -21.33 -29.52 -5.18
C TRP A 330 -21.22 -30.62 -4.12
N ALA A 331 -22.34 -31.25 -3.74
CA ALA A 331 -22.39 -32.28 -2.70
C ALA A 331 -21.93 -33.68 -3.17
N SER A 332 -21.69 -33.89 -4.46
CA SER A 332 -21.19 -35.16 -5.03
C SER A 332 -19.66 -35.20 -5.17
N LEU A 333 -18.94 -34.29 -4.52
CA LEU A 333 -17.48 -34.14 -4.64
C LEU A 333 -16.66 -34.96 -3.62
N ASP A 334 -17.33 -35.78 -2.79
CA ASP A 334 -16.71 -36.65 -1.77
C ASP A 334 -16.79 -38.17 -2.08
N GLU A 335 -17.05 -38.57 -3.33
CA GLU A 335 -16.88 -39.96 -3.83
C GLU A 335 -15.87 -40.05 -4.99
#